data_AF-A0A847BUI3-F1
#
_entry.id   AF-A0A847BUI3-F1
#
_cell.length_a   1.000
_cell.length_b   1.000
_cell.length_c   1.000
_cell.angle_alpha   90.00
_cell.angle_beta   90.00
_cell.angle_gamma   90.00
#
_symmetry.space_group_name_H-M   'P 1'
#
loop_
_entity.id
_entity.type
_entity.pdbx_description
1 polymer ?
#
loop_
_entity_poly.entity_id
_entity_poly.type
_entity_poly.pdbx_seq_one_letter_code
_entity_poly.pdbx_strand_id
1 'polypeptide(L)'
;AIANPSRLEKFLPKNLCARYAFEDHYMFTMEELRDILNHHNATSLLVTTKDAVKIEDFNLPLSILNLNLNITSSLHKSIDFYISSKKGTIYSCVK
;
A
#
# COMPACT_ATOMS: atom_id res chain seq x y z
N ALA A 1 4.67 -5.56 -1.03
CA ALA A 1 5.59 -5.55 0.10
C ALA A 1 5.97 -4.12 0.46
N ILE A 2 6.08 -3.86 1.76
CA ILE A 2 6.34 -2.56 2.38
C ILE A 2 7.61 -2.70 3.23
N ALA A 3 8.47 -1.68 3.22
CA ALA A 3 9.76 -1.70 3.91
C ALA A 3 9.68 -1.96 5.44
N ASN A 4 8.51 -1.76 6.06
CA ASN A 4 8.26 -2.17 7.45
C ASN A 4 6.79 -2.57 7.63
N PRO A 5 6.48 -3.89 7.64
CA PRO A 5 5.10 -4.38 7.74
C PRO A 5 4.47 -4.15 9.11
N SER A 6 5.26 -4.04 10.18
CA SER A 6 4.76 -3.80 11.55
C SER A 6 4.02 -2.46 11.67
N ARG A 7 4.33 -1.47 10.81
CA ARG A 7 3.61 -0.19 10.78
C ARG A 7 2.12 -0.31 10.45
N LEU A 8 1.73 -1.40 9.77
CA LEU A 8 0.36 -1.63 9.35
C LEU A 8 -0.46 -2.39 10.40
N GLU A 9 0.16 -3.01 11.40
CA GLU A 9 -0.51 -3.87 12.38
C GLU A 9 -1.71 -3.20 13.05
N LYS A 10 -1.57 -1.93 13.41
CA LYS A 10 -2.64 -1.14 14.04
C LYS A 10 -3.87 -0.89 13.15
N PHE A 11 -3.74 -1.08 11.85
CA PHE A 11 -4.82 -0.87 10.87
C PHE A 11 -5.41 -2.20 10.38
N LEU A 12 -4.84 -3.34 10.80
CA LEU A 12 -5.32 -4.64 10.40
C LEU A 12 -6.62 -4.99 11.14
N PRO A 13 -7.58 -5.64 10.47
CA PRO A 13 -8.80 -6.09 11.11
C PRO A 13 -8.52 -7.29 12.02
N LYS A 14 -9.31 -7.45 13.09
CA LYS A 14 -9.09 -8.51 14.09
C LYS A 14 -9.42 -9.92 13.58
N ASN A 15 -10.21 -10.04 12.53
CA ASN A 15 -10.68 -11.31 11.96
C ASN A 15 -9.76 -11.86 10.85
N LEU A 16 -8.47 -11.57 10.91
CA LEU A 16 -7.50 -12.16 9.98
C LEU A 16 -7.29 -13.65 10.27
N CYS A 17 -7.45 -14.49 9.24
CA CYS A 17 -7.20 -15.93 9.33
C CYS A 17 -5.70 -16.24 9.49
N ALA A 18 -4.86 -15.55 8.70
CA ALA A 18 -3.41 -15.73 8.69
C ALA A 18 -2.71 -14.47 8.19
N ARG A 19 -1.39 -14.39 8.44
CA ARG A 19 -0.56 -13.28 7.98
C ARG A 19 0.72 -13.81 7.34
N TYR A 20 1.00 -13.31 6.14
CA TYR A 20 2.22 -13.59 5.39
C TYR A 20 2.97 -12.28 5.14
N ALA A 21 4.26 -12.25 5.45
CA ALA A 21 5.13 -11.12 5.16
C ALA A 21 6.10 -11.54 4.07
N PHE A 22 6.10 -10.80 2.97
CA PHE A 22 6.96 -11.04 1.81
C PHE A 22 7.96 -9.90 1.66
N GLU A 23 9.12 -10.22 1.08
CA GLU A 23 10.19 -9.26 0.77
C GLU A 23 9.72 -8.17 -0.20
N ASP A 24 10.38 -7.00 -0.16
CA ASP A 24 10.08 -5.95 -1.14
C ASP A 24 10.33 -6.46 -2.56
N HIS A 25 9.43 -6.10 -3.47
CA HIS A 25 9.40 -6.60 -4.86
C HIS A 25 9.15 -8.10 -5.05
N TYR A 26 8.60 -8.82 -4.05
CA TYR A 26 8.17 -10.20 -4.27
C TYR A 26 7.22 -10.32 -5.49
N MET A 27 7.46 -11.34 -6.30
CA MET A 27 6.67 -11.71 -7.49
C MET A 27 5.77 -12.86 -7.10
N PHE A 28 4.48 -12.58 -6.96
CA PHE A 28 3.49 -13.59 -6.59
C PHE A 28 3.18 -14.51 -7.77
N THR A 29 2.89 -15.77 -7.47
CA THR A 29 2.29 -16.70 -8.43
C THR A 29 0.82 -16.94 -8.08
N MET A 30 0.03 -17.31 -9.09
CA MET A 30 -1.39 -17.58 -8.90
C MET A 30 -1.60 -18.83 -8.02
N GLU A 31 -0.81 -19.89 -8.24
CA GLU A 31 -0.90 -21.13 -7.48
C GLU A 31 -0.61 -20.91 -5.99
N GLU A 32 0.48 -20.20 -5.66
CA GLU A 32 0.85 -19.91 -4.27
C GLU A 32 -0.27 -19.21 -3.50
N LEU A 33 -0.87 -18.19 -4.12
CA LEU A 33 -1.94 -17.42 -3.48
C LEU A 33 -3.24 -18.21 -3.34
N ARG A 34 -3.54 -19.10 -4.29
CA ARG A 34 -4.67 -20.04 -4.19
C ARG A 34 -4.46 -21.06 -3.09
N ASP A 35 -3.26 -21.60 -2.97
CA ASP A 35 -2.92 -22.55 -1.93
C ASP A 35 -3.04 -21.92 -0.55
N ILE A 36 -2.60 -20.66 -0.39
CA ILE A 36 -2.78 -19.90 0.86
C ILE A 36 -4.27 -19.73 1.20
N LEU A 37 -5.11 -19.35 0.21
CA LEU A 37 -6.55 -19.20 0.41
C LEU A 37 -7.19 -20.52 0.87
N ASN A 38 -6.88 -21.62 0.18
CA ASN A 38 -7.43 -22.94 0.48
C ASN A 38 -6.95 -23.47 1.83
N HIS A 39 -5.65 -23.31 2.13
CA HIS A 39 -5.04 -23.80 3.36
C HIS A 39 -5.68 -23.18 4.60
N HIS A 40 -6.01 -21.88 4.55
CA HIS A 40 -6.64 -21.16 5.66
C HIS A 40 -8.16 -21.07 5.56
N ASN A 41 -8.78 -21.69 4.54
CA ASN A 41 -10.20 -21.52 4.21
C ASN A 41 -10.62 -20.04 4.21
N ALA A 42 -9.76 -19.17 3.69
CA ALA A 42 -9.97 -17.73 3.69
C ALA A 42 -10.92 -17.32 2.56
N THR A 43 -11.74 -16.29 2.80
CA THR A 43 -12.71 -15.80 1.82
C THR A 43 -12.09 -14.82 0.81
N SER A 44 -11.02 -14.13 1.20
CA SER A 44 -10.28 -13.19 0.35
C SER A 44 -8.88 -12.93 0.88
N LEU A 45 -8.00 -12.43 0.01
CA LEU A 45 -6.66 -11.97 0.37
C LEU A 45 -6.70 -10.48 0.73
N LEU A 46 -6.36 -10.14 1.98
CA LEU A 46 -6.16 -8.75 2.36
C LEU A 46 -4.78 -8.27 1.88
N VAL A 47 -4.76 -7.35 0.92
CA VAL A 47 -3.54 -6.85 0.29
C VAL A 47 -3.48 -5.32 0.29
N THR A 48 -2.29 -4.76 0.12
CA THR A 48 -2.12 -3.31 -0.10
C THR A 48 -2.42 -2.95 -1.56
N THR A 49 -2.75 -1.69 -1.84
CA THR A 49 -2.92 -1.19 -3.22
C THR A 49 -1.71 -1.45 -4.11
N LYS A 50 -0.49 -1.40 -3.57
CA LYS A 50 0.76 -1.69 -4.31
C LYS A 50 0.86 -3.15 -4.74
N ASP A 51 0.40 -4.09 -3.90
CA ASP A 51 0.47 -5.52 -4.24
C ASP A 51 -0.72 -5.95 -5.10
N ALA A 52 -1.89 -5.32 -4.92
CA ALA A 52 -3.08 -5.59 -5.73
C ALA A 52 -2.81 -5.47 -7.23
N VAL A 53 -2.09 -4.43 -7.68
CA VAL A 53 -1.76 -4.24 -9.10
C VAL A 53 -0.86 -5.33 -9.69
N LYS A 54 -0.17 -6.12 -8.86
CA LYS A 54 0.67 -7.24 -9.33
C LYS A 54 -0.13 -8.52 -9.56
N ILE A 55 -1.29 -8.64 -8.93
CA ILE A 55 -2.07 -9.88 -8.87
C ILE A 55 -3.50 -9.68 -9.40
N GLU A 56 -3.78 -8.51 -9.99
CA GLU A 56 -5.08 -8.16 -10.56
C GLU A 56 -5.51 -9.17 -11.62
N ASP A 57 -4.56 -9.61 -12.46
CA ASP A 57 -4.78 -10.60 -13.51
C ASP A 57 -5.08 -12.01 -12.99
N PHE A 58 -4.90 -12.28 -11.69
CA PHE A 58 -5.09 -13.61 -11.12
C PHE A 58 -6.56 -13.92 -10.80
N ASN A 59 -7.48 -12.96 -10.93
CA ASN A 59 -8.91 -13.16 -10.65
C ASN A 59 -9.19 -13.87 -9.30
N LEU A 60 -8.40 -13.54 -8.28
CA LEU A 60 -8.60 -14.03 -6.91
C LEU A 60 -9.49 -13.06 -6.12
N PRO A 61 -10.21 -13.53 -5.09
CA PRO A 61 -10.97 -12.64 -4.23
C PRO A 61 -10.01 -11.78 -3.40
N LEU A 62 -9.99 -10.47 -3.65
CA LEU A 62 -9.13 -9.51 -2.97
C LEU A 62 -9.92 -8.57 -2.06
N SER A 63 -9.36 -8.28 -0.90
CA SER A 63 -9.74 -7.17 -0.03
C SER A 63 -8.60 -6.17 -0.03
N ILE A 64 -8.85 -4.91 -0.37
CA ILE A 64 -7.80 -3.89 -0.47
C ILE A 64 -7.75 -3.07 0.82
N LEU A 65 -6.60 -3.07 1.49
CA LEU A 65 -6.32 -2.18 2.62
C LEU A 65 -6.06 -0.76 2.09
N ASN A 66 -7.10 0.07 2.09
CA ASN A 66 -7.01 1.48 1.74
C ASN A 66 -6.83 2.35 2.98
N LEU A 67 -5.77 3.17 3.00
CA LEU A 67 -5.47 4.08 4.12
C LEU A 67 -5.71 5.52 3.69
N ASN A 68 -6.48 6.26 4.49
CA ASN A 68 -6.74 7.68 4.26
C ASN A 68 -5.78 8.55 5.07
N LEU A 69 -5.16 9.51 4.41
CA LEU A 69 -4.27 10.49 5.03
C LEU A 69 -5.04 11.79 5.27
N ASN A 70 -5.25 12.12 6.55
CA ASN A 70 -5.91 13.37 6.96
C ASN A 70 -4.84 14.37 7.42
N ILE A 71 -4.67 15.46 6.67
CA ILE A 71 -3.81 16.59 7.05
C ILE A 71 -4.71 17.72 7.57
N THR A 72 -4.28 18.37 8.65
CA THR A 72 -5.02 19.52 9.20
C THR A 72 -4.97 20.72 8.26
N SER A 73 -6.05 21.51 8.24
CA SER A 73 -6.18 22.65 7.33
C SER A 73 -5.09 23.72 7.54
N SER A 74 -4.58 23.87 8.76
CA SER A 74 -3.47 24.79 9.07
C SER A 74 -2.17 24.32 8.43
N LEU A 75 -1.87 23.01 8.48
CA LEU A 75 -0.67 22.45 7.87
C LEU A 75 -0.74 22.49 6.34
N HIS A 76 -1.92 22.26 5.75
CA HIS A 76 -2.14 22.45 4.31
C HIS A 76 -1.73 23.85 3.85
N LYS A 77 -2.20 24.89 4.54
CA LYS A 77 -1.83 26.29 4.22
C LYS A 77 -0.33 26.53 4.28
N SER A 78 0.35 25.96 5.28
CA SER A 78 1.80 26.08 5.41
C SER A 78 2.55 25.35 4.28
N ILE A 79 2.07 24.17 3.87
CA ILE A 79 2.61 23.42 2.74
C ILE A 79 2.40 24.20 1.44
N ASP A 80 1.20 24.72 1.20
CA ASP A 80 0.87 25.52 0.01
C ASP A 80 1.72 26.80 -0.06
N PHE A 81 1.89 27.47 1.07
CA PHE A 81 2.79 28.63 1.18
C PHE A 81 4.23 28.25 0.85
N TYR A 82 4.74 27.14 1.40
CA TYR A 82 6.08 26.66 1.10
C TYR A 82 6.26 26.35 -0.39
N ILE A 83 5.35 25.60 -1.01
CA ILE A 83 5.42 25.25 -2.43
C ILE A 83 5.33 26.50 -3.32
N SER A 84 4.43 27.43 -3.02
CA SER A 84 4.27 28.68 -3.79
C SER A 84 5.49 29.60 -3.66
N SER A 85 6.12 29.67 -2.49
CA SER A 85 7.35 30.45 -2.26
C SER A 85 8.56 29.93 -3.07
N LYS A 86 8.54 28.66 -3.50
CA LYS A 86 9.62 28.04 -4.31
C LYS A 86 9.43 28.19 -5.82
N LYS A 87 8.23 28.52 -6.31
CA LYS A 87 7.96 28.71 -7.75
C LYS A 87 8.64 29.95 -8.36
N GLY A 88 9.26 30.81 -7.54
CA GLY A 88 10.08 31.95 -7.99
C GLY A 88 11.57 31.64 -8.19
N THR A 89 12.05 30.42 -7.90
CA THR A 89 13.45 30.05 -8.10
C THR A 89 13.58 29.19 -9.36
N ILE A 90 13.89 29.85 -10.48
CA ILE A 90 14.33 29.20 -11.71
C ILE A 90 15.64 28.46 -11.39
N TYR A 91 15.59 27.13 -11.26
CA TYR A 91 16.80 26.33 -11.37
C TYR A 91 17.23 26.37 -12.84
N SER A 92 18.11 27.30 -13.20
CA SER A 92 18.80 27.27 -14.48
C SER A 92 19.78 26.10 -14.44
N CYS A 93 19.41 25.00 -15.09
CA CYS A 93 20.35 23.95 -15.42
C CYS A 93 21.28 24.53 -16.50
N VAL A 94 22.52 24.84 -16.11
CA VAL A 94 23.58 25.21 -17.06
C VAL A 94 23.84 23.98 -17.92
N LYS A 95 23.59 24.12 -19.23
CA LYS A 95 23.91 23.11 -20.25
C LYS A 95 25.42 22.99 -20.44
#